data_AF-A0A1G5IDK9-F1
#
_entry.id   AF-A0A1G5IDK9-F1
#
_cell.length_a   1.000
_cell.length_b   1.000
_cell.length_c   1.000
_cell.angle_alpha   90.00
_cell.angle_beta   90.00
_cell.angle_gamma   90.00
#
_symmetry.space_group_name_H-M   'P 1'
#
loop_
_entity.id
_entity.type
_entity.pdbx_description
1 polymer ?
#
loop_
_entity_poly.entity_id
_entity_poly.type
_entity_poly.pdbx_seq_one_letter_code
_entity_poly.pdbx_strand_id
1 'polypeptide(L)' 'MKSFKHLGVALGFLAGTTFGSGIAFLFRFSPVQLMLSVALFGIAGILSGLLTSKIWYNQIQEH' A
#
# COMPACT_ATOMS: atom_id res chain seq x y z
N MET A 1 23.10 -2.12 -0.36
CA MET A 1 21.74 -1.92 -0.92
C MET A 1 20.69 -1.97 0.21
N LYS A 2 20.35 -0.84 0.85
CA LYS A 2 19.31 -0.77 1.92
C LYS A 2 18.01 -0.09 1.47
N SER A 3 18.00 0.54 0.29
CA SER A 3 16.94 1.45 -0.17
C SER A 3 15.66 0.74 -0.66
N PHE A 4 15.78 -0.42 -1.30
CA PHE A 4 14.63 -1.11 -1.94
C PHE A 4 13.53 -1.56 -0.96
N LYS A 5 13.89 -1.88 0.28
CA LYS A 5 12.93 -2.30 1.31
C LYS A 5 11.99 -1.16 1.74
N HIS A 6 12.54 0.05 1.84
CA HIS A 6 11.75 1.26 2.12
C HIS A 6 10.97 1.72 0.89
N LEU A 7 11.52 1.53 -0.30
CA LEU A 7 10.86 1.82 -1.57
C LEU A 7 9.57 1.01 -1.74
N GLY A 8 9.58 -0.30 -1.44
CA GLY A 8 8.37 -1.14 -1.52
C GLY A 8 7.27 -0.71 -0.54
N VAL A 9 7.66 -0.30 0.68
CA VAL A 9 6.72 0.22 1.69
C VAL A 9 6.18 1.59 1.29
N ALA A 10 7.03 2.49 0.79
CA ALA A 10 6.64 3.82 0.36
C ALA A 10 5.74 3.78 -0.89
N LEU A 11 6.09 2.95 -1.88
CA LEU A 11 5.27 2.71 -3.08
C LEU A 11 3.94 2.06 -2.70
N GLY A 12 3.95 1.07 -1.81
CA GLY A 12 2.74 0.44 -1.30
C GLY A 12 1.82 1.44 -0.59
N PHE A 13 2.37 2.29 0.28
CA PHE A 13 1.62 3.36 0.93
C PHE A 13 1.04 4.38 -0.07
N LEU A 14 1.86 4.84 -1.01
CA LEU A 14 1.45 5.82 -2.02
C LEU A 14 0.35 5.25 -2.94
N ALA A 15 0.51 4.01 -3.42
CA ALA A 15 -0.49 3.32 -4.22
C ALA A 15 -1.78 3.09 -3.42
N GLY A 16 -1.67 2.64 -2.16
CA GLY A 16 -2.82 2.41 -1.28
C GLY A 16 -3.62 3.68 -1.01
N THR A 17 -2.94 4.77 -0.65
CA THR A 17 -3.60 6.07 -0.40
C THR A 17 -4.21 6.68 -1.66
N THR A 18 -3.57 6.54 -2.82
CA THR A 18 -4.11 6.97 -4.13
C THR A 18 -5.34 6.14 -4.53
N PHE A 19 -5.30 4.83 -4.31
CA PHE A 19 -6.43 3.95 -4.59
C PHE A 19 -7.61 4.22 -3.64
N GLY A 20 -7.34 4.39 -2.35
CA GLY A 20 -8.35 4.71 -1.34
C GLY A 20 -9.03 6.06 -1.59
N SER A 21 -8.28 7.09 -2.00
CA SER A 21 -8.87 8.38 -2.35
C SER A 21 -9.68 8.30 -3.65
N GLY A 22 -9.20 7.53 -4.64
CA GLY A 22 -9.93 7.25 -5.87
C GLY A 22 -11.27 6.56 -5.64
N ILE A 23 -11.30 5.50 -4.83
CA ILE A 23 -12.56 4.83 -4.46
C ILE A 23 -13.48 5.79 -3.71
N ALA A 24 -12.95 6.51 -2.71
CA ALA A 24 -13.77 7.44 -1.94
C ALA A 24 -14.36 8.57 -2.80
N PHE A 25 -13.63 9.01 -3.83
CA PHE A 25 -14.10 9.97 -4.82
C PHE A 25 -15.25 9.39 -5.68
N LEU A 26 -15.11 8.16 -6.19
CA LEU A 26 -16.14 7.51 -7.01
C LEU A 26 -17.47 7.30 -6.25
N PHE A 27 -17.39 6.97 -4.96
CA PHE A 27 -18.56 6.79 -4.11
C PHE A 27 -19.11 8.09 -3.50
N ARG A 28 -18.52 9.26 -3.83
CA ARG A 28 -18.90 10.57 -3.27
C ARG A 28 -18.96 10.56 -1.73
N PHE A 29 -17.98 9.91 -1.10
CA PHE A 29 -17.94 9.83 0.35
C PHE A 29 -17.70 11.19 1.01
N SER A 30 -18.29 11.36 2.20
CA SER A 30 -18.09 12.54 3.04
C SER A 30 -16.60 12.67 3.44
N PRO A 31 -16.07 13.87 3.74
CA PRO A 31 -14.64 14.07 4.02
C PRO A 31 -14.08 13.14 5.10
N VAL A 32 -14.87 12.85 6.13
CA VAL A 32 -14.52 11.94 7.22
C VAL A 32 -14.39 10.49 6.73
N GLN A 33 -15.31 10.05 5.87
CA GLN A 33 -15.30 8.71 5.28
C GLN A 33 -14.17 8.56 4.27
N LEU A 34 -13.85 9.61 3.51
CA LEU A 34 -12.71 9.64 2.60
C LEU A 34 -11.39 9.48 3.35
N MET A 35 -11.23 10.21 4.46
CA MET A 35 -10.03 10.14 5.29
C MET A 35 -9.84 8.74 5.90
N LEU A 36 -10.94 8.09 6.34
CA LEU A 36 -10.92 6.70 6.79
C LEU A 36 -10.57 5.71 5.66
N SER A 37 -11.13 5.88 4.47
CA SER A 37 -10.84 5.02 3.31
C SER A 37 -9.36 5.10 2.92
N VAL A 38 -8.82 6.33 2.81
CA VAL A 38 -7.41 6.56 2.49
C VAL A 38 -6.49 5.95 3.55
N ALA A 39 -6.82 6.07 4.84
CA ALA A 39 -6.03 5.50 5.92
C ALA A 39 -6.03 3.96 5.88
N LEU A 40 -7.20 3.34 5.70
CA LEU A 40 -7.33 1.88 5.62
C LEU A 40 -6.60 1.30 4.41
N PHE A 41 -6.81 1.89 3.22
CA PHE A 41 -6.14 1.45 2.01
C PHE A 41 -4.63 1.76 2.02
N GLY A 42 -4.21 2.85 2.65
CA GLY A 42 -2.79 3.17 2.84
C GLY A 42 -2.06 2.13 3.70
N ILE A 43 -2.66 1.71 4.82
CA ILE A 43 -2.12 0.65 5.69
C ILE A 43 -2.10 -0.69 4.94
N ALA A 44 -3.19 -1.03 4.23
CA ALA A 44 -3.24 -2.24 3.41
C ALA A 44 -2.16 -2.24 2.32
N GLY A 45 -1.91 -1.10 1.68
CA GLY A 45 -0.86 -0.92 0.69
C GLY A 45 0.54 -1.12 1.25
N ILE A 46 0.82 -0.64 2.47
CA ILE A 46 2.07 -0.94 3.19
C ILE A 46 2.23 -2.44 3.42
N LEU A 47 1.17 -3.10 3.91
CA LEU A 47 1.20 -4.55 4.14
C LEU A 47 1.49 -5.32 2.85
N SER A 48 0.84 -4.95 1.74
CA SER A 48 1.10 -5.56 0.43
C SER A 48 2.54 -5.34 -0.04
N GLY A 49 3.12 -4.15 0.16
CA GLY A 49 4.53 -3.89 -0.18
C GLY A 49 5.50 -4.75 0.64
N LEU A 50 5.22 -4.93 1.93
CA LEU A 50 5.99 -5.81 2.83
C LEU A 50 5.84 -7.29 2.46
N LEU A 51 4.62 -7.75 2.17
CA LEU A 51 4.31 -9.11 1.74
C LEU A 51 5.00 -9.45 0.43
N THR A 52 4.91 -8.57 -0.58
CA THR A 52 5.64 -8.72 -1.85
C THR A 52 7.14 -8.84 -1.62
N SER A 53 7.73 -7.97 -0.78
CA SER A 53 9.15 -8.06 -0.47
C SER A 53 9.52 -9.37 0.24
N LYS A 54 8.64 -9.89 1.11
CA LYS A 54 8.86 -11.16 1.82
C LYS A 54 8.73 -12.37 0.90
N ILE A 55 7.71 -12.39 0.04
CA ILE A 55 7.48 -13.45 -0.96
C ILE A 55 8.64 -13.47 -1.96
N TRP A 56 9.06 -12.31 -2.44
CA TRP A 56 10.17 -12.21 -3.40
C TRP A 56 11.49 -12.67 -2.78
N TYR A 57 11.75 -12.34 -1.51
CA TYR A 57 12.92 -12.88 -0.79
C TYR A 57 12.85 -14.40 -0.61
N ASN A 58 11.67 -14.94 -0.30
CA ASN A 58 11.47 -16.38 -0.14
C ASN A 58 11.66 -17.15 -1.46
N GLN A 59 11.22 -16.58 -2.57
CA GLN A 59 11.37 -17.15 -3.92
C GLN A 59 12.84 -17.22 -4.38
N ILE A 60 13.71 -16.34 -3.88
CA ILE A 60 15.14 -16.37 -4.22
C ILE A 60 15.92 -17.39 -3.39
N GLN A 61 15.42 -17.83 -2.23
CA GLN A 61 16.08 -18.86 -1.43
C GLN A 61 15.76 -20.29 -1.86
N GLU A 62 14.70 -20.52 -2.63
CA GLU A 62 14.39 -21.87 -3.15
C GLU A 62 15.10 -22.21 -4.47
N HIS A 63 15.91 -21.30 -5.02
CA HIS A 63 16.69 -21.49 -6.25
C HIS A 63 18.19 -21.26 -6.02
#